data_AF-U3ASF7-F1
#
_entry.id   AF-U3ASF7-F1
#
_cell.length_a   1.000
_cell.length_b   1.000
_cell.length_c   1.000
_cell.angle_alpha   90.00
_cell.angle_beta   90.00
_cell.angle_gamma   90.00
#
_symmetry.space_group_name_H-M   'P 1'
#
loop_
_entity.id
_entity.type
_entity.pdbx_description
1 polymer ?
#
loop_
_entity_poly.entity_id
_entity_poly.type
_entity_poly.pdbx_seq_one_letter_code
_entity_poly.pdbx_strand_id
1 'polypeptide(L)'
;MDSLEKRVHKALLESTLSNSEIARRCKVARSTIPLWKEGRAIRSDNLAKVCEILGIDDSLELSLRPIQKNLVRTISALPEEHDHILKSLETLLQALDQKSNT
;
A
#
# COMPACT_ATOMS: atom_id res chain seq x y z
N MET A 1 11.84 -3.96 9.62
CA MET A 1 10.46 -3.58 9.25
C MET A 1 10.28 -3.87 7.78
N ASP A 2 9.36 -4.78 7.51
CA ASP A 2 8.91 -5.12 6.17
C ASP A 2 8.35 -3.87 5.46
N SER A 3 8.32 -3.85 4.12
CA SER A 3 7.84 -2.65 3.38
C SER A 3 6.37 -2.34 3.68
N LEU A 4 5.58 -3.38 3.95
CA LEU A 4 4.18 -3.26 4.35
C LEU A 4 4.00 -2.63 5.74
N GLU A 5 4.77 -3.08 6.74
CA GLU A 5 4.70 -2.52 8.11
C GLU A 5 4.98 -1.02 8.12
N LYS A 6 5.94 -0.56 7.31
CA LYS A 6 6.24 0.87 7.16
C LYS A 6 5.09 1.64 6.52
N ARG A 7 4.46 1.07 5.47
CA ARG A 7 3.30 1.67 4.80
C ARG A 7 2.11 1.78 5.76
N VAL A 8 1.83 0.72 6.51
CA VAL A 8 0.78 0.69 7.54
C VAL A 8 1.04 1.69 8.64
N HIS A 9 2.27 1.75 9.15
CA HIS A 9 2.64 2.72 10.17
C HIS A 9 2.47 4.16 9.69
N LYS A 10 2.95 4.48 8.48
CA LYS A 10 2.75 5.80 7.86
C LYS A 10 1.27 6.14 7.72
N ALA A 11 0.46 5.23 7.18
CA ALA A 11 -0.97 5.44 7.03
C ALA A 11 -1.71 5.59 8.37
N LEU A 12 -1.27 4.88 9.42
CA LEU A 12 -1.83 5.05 10.77
C LEU A 12 -1.58 6.45 11.34
N LEU A 13 -0.43 7.05 11.03
CA LEU A 13 -0.07 8.41 11.46
C LEU A 13 -0.83 9.48 10.66
N GLU A 14 -0.99 9.26 9.35
CA GLU A 14 -1.64 10.20 8.42
C GLU A 14 -3.18 10.05 8.38
N SER A 15 -3.73 8.97 8.94
CA SER A 15 -5.16 8.70 8.94
C SER A 15 -5.97 9.80 9.65
N THR A 16 -7.07 10.21 9.03
CA THR A 16 -8.09 11.07 9.64
C THR A 16 -8.99 10.32 10.64
N LEU A 17 -8.87 8.99 10.72
CA LEU A 17 -9.63 8.16 11.65
C LEU A 17 -9.10 8.31 13.09
N SER A 18 -10.01 8.45 14.04
CA SER A 18 -9.64 8.45 15.45
C SER A 18 -9.13 7.07 15.89
N ASN A 19 -8.25 7.03 16.91
CA ASN A 19 -7.78 5.77 17.49
C ASN A 19 -8.93 4.87 17.96
N SER A 20 -10.02 5.46 18.46
CA SER A 20 -11.23 4.73 18.86
C SER A 20 -11.90 4.06 17.67
N GLU A 21 -11.96 4.73 16.52
CA GLU A 21 -12.59 4.19 15.31
C GLU A 21 -11.75 3.07 14.69
N ILE A 22 -10.43 3.24 14.63
CA ILE A 22 -9.51 2.20 14.15
C ILE A 22 -9.60 0.97 15.05
N ALA A 23 -9.57 1.15 16.38
CA ALA A 23 -9.68 0.06 17.34
C ALA A 23 -11.01 -0.70 17.20
N ARG A 24 -12.13 0.03 17.05
CA ARG A 24 -13.46 -0.54 16.86
C ARG A 24 -13.53 -1.40 15.61
N ARG A 25 -13.03 -0.89 14.47
CA ARG A 25 -13.05 -1.61 13.19
C ARG A 25 -12.08 -2.81 13.17
N CYS A 26 -10.92 -2.68 13.79
CA CYS A 26 -9.96 -3.79 13.93
C CYS A 26 -10.38 -4.84 14.98
N LYS A 27 -11.38 -4.54 15.82
CA LYS A 27 -11.81 -5.33 16.98
C LYS A 27 -10.66 -5.56 17.98
N VAL A 28 -9.94 -4.50 18.31
CA VAL A 28 -8.83 -4.52 19.29
C VAL A 28 -9.07 -3.51 20.41
N ALA A 29 -8.30 -3.62 21.49
CA ALA A 29 -8.33 -2.62 22.55
C ALA A 29 -7.85 -1.26 22.04
N ARG A 30 -8.46 -0.17 22.53
CA ARG A 30 -8.08 1.20 22.16
C ARG A 30 -6.62 1.52 22.49
N SER A 31 -6.09 0.91 23.56
CA SER A 31 -4.68 1.02 23.96
C SER A 31 -3.70 0.40 22.96
N THR A 32 -4.18 -0.46 22.05
CA THR A 32 -3.33 -1.11 21.05
C THR A 32 -2.92 -0.16 19.93
N ILE A 33 -3.77 0.81 19.56
CA ILE A 33 -3.52 1.71 18.41
C ILE A 33 -2.32 2.63 18.64
N PRO A 34 -2.15 3.30 19.81
CA PRO A 34 -0.95 4.07 20.10
C PRO A 34 0.34 3.26 19.95
N LEU A 35 0.34 1.99 20.40
CA LEU A 35 1.51 1.12 20.30
C LEU A 35 1.90 0.85 18.84
N TRP A 36 0.92 0.71 17.94
CA TRP A 36 1.18 0.56 16.50
C TRP A 36 1.71 1.85 15.87
N LYS A 37 1.21 3.01 16.34
CA LYS A 37 1.73 4.34 15.96
C LYS A 37 3.12 4.65 16.54
N GLU A 38 3.52 3.95 17.60
CA GLU A 38 4.89 3.97 18.13
C GLU A 38 5.83 2.99 17.40
N GLY A 39 5.30 2.21 16.45
CA GLY A 39 6.09 1.28 15.64
C GLY A 39 6.27 -0.10 16.25
N ARG A 40 5.47 -0.48 17.26
CA ARG A 40 5.46 -1.86 17.74
C ARG A 40 4.86 -2.80 16.69
N ALA A 41 5.35 -4.03 16.69
CA ALA A 41 4.91 -5.07 15.75
C ALA A 41 3.40 -5.29 15.80
N ILE A 42 2.79 -5.37 14.62
CA ILE A 42 1.37 -5.67 14.43
C ILE A 42 1.27 -7.15 14.08
N ARG A 43 0.45 -7.92 14.82
CA ARG A 43 0.21 -9.33 14.48
C ARG A 43 -0.45 -9.43 13.10
N SER A 44 -0.15 -10.49 12.35
CA SER A 44 -0.65 -10.70 10.98
C SER A 44 -2.17 -10.61 10.84
N ASP A 45 -2.92 -11.13 11.82
CA ASP A 45 -4.39 -11.09 11.87
C ASP A 45 -4.96 -9.67 12.03
N ASN A 46 -4.19 -8.77 12.64
CA ASN A 46 -4.54 -7.36 12.78
C ASN A 46 -3.99 -6.52 11.63
N LEU A 47 -2.84 -6.89 11.08
CA LEU A 47 -2.21 -6.21 9.96
C LEU A 47 -3.15 -6.18 8.74
N ALA A 48 -3.74 -7.32 8.39
CA ALA A 48 -4.70 -7.41 7.28
C ALA A 48 -5.92 -6.48 7.46
N LYS A 49 -6.50 -6.45 8.67
CA LYS A 49 -7.65 -5.57 8.98
C LYS A 49 -7.27 -4.10 8.93
N VAL A 50 -6.09 -3.75 9.46
CA VAL A 50 -5.58 -2.38 9.42
C VAL A 50 -5.36 -1.94 7.97
N CYS A 51 -4.80 -2.81 7.14
CA CYS A 51 -4.65 -2.54 5.71
C CYS A 51 -6.00 -2.25 5.04
N GLU A 52 -7.00 -3.09 5.28
CA GLU A 52 -8.36 -2.91 4.75
C GLU A 52 -8.98 -1.55 5.16
N ILE A 53 -8.92 -1.21 6.45
CA ILE A 53 -9.54 0.02 6.99
C ILE A 53 -8.81 1.28 6.50
N LEU A 54 -7.50 1.19 6.30
CA LEU A 54 -6.67 2.30 5.83
C LEU A 54 -6.59 2.36 4.30
N GLY A 55 -7.31 1.48 3.58
CA GLY A 55 -7.26 1.42 2.12
C GLY A 55 -5.89 1.05 1.56
N ILE A 56 -5.06 0.38 2.36
CA ILE A 56 -3.80 -0.19 1.90
C ILE A 56 -4.14 -1.50 1.21
N ASP A 57 -4.22 -1.44 -0.11
CA ASP A 57 -4.41 -2.64 -0.91
C ASP A 57 -3.10 -3.44 -0.95
N ASP A 58 -3.02 -4.45 -0.09
CA ASP A 58 -1.93 -5.42 -0.05
C ASP A 58 -2.15 -6.54 -1.10
N SER A 59 -3.36 -6.64 -1.67
CA SER A 59 -3.72 -7.69 -2.63
C SER A 59 -3.03 -7.49 -3.99
N LEU A 60 -2.80 -6.24 -4.38
CA LEU A 60 -2.09 -5.93 -5.62
C LEU A 60 -0.64 -6.42 -5.54
N GLU A 61 0.11 -6.07 -4.49
CA GLU A 61 1.50 -6.51 -4.37
C GLU A 61 1.65 -8.04 -4.24
N LEU A 62 0.65 -8.75 -3.69
CA LEU A 62 0.65 -10.20 -3.59
C LEU A 62 0.35 -10.89 -4.93
N SER A 63 -0.51 -10.31 -5.77
CA SER A 63 -0.92 -10.86 -7.07
C SER A 63 0.08 -10.59 -8.21
N LEU A 64 1.02 -9.67 -8.01
CA LEU A 64 2.02 -9.30 -9.02
C LEU A 64 3.22 -10.28 -9.07
N ARG A 65 3.70 -10.56 -10.29
CA ARG A 65 4.98 -11.27 -10.51
C ARG A 65 6.15 -10.42 -9.99
N PRO A 66 7.31 -11.02 -9.64
CA PRO A 66 8.46 -10.28 -9.11
C PRO A 66 8.88 -9.06 -9.95
N ILE A 67 8.86 -9.19 -11.28
CA ILE A 67 9.18 -8.08 -12.19
C ILE A 67 8.16 -6.93 -12.11
N GLN A 68 6.88 -7.26 -11.93
CA GLN A 68 5.81 -6.27 -11.80
C GLN A 68 5.89 -5.56 -10.46
N LYS A 69 6.26 -6.27 -9.38
CA LYS A 69 6.50 -5.65 -8.06
C LYS A 69 7.62 -4.61 -8.12
N ASN A 70 8.72 -4.93 -8.81
CA ASN A 70 9.82 -3.99 -9.00
C ASN A 70 9.37 -2.76 -9.78
N LEU A 71 8.61 -2.94 -10.86
CA LEU A 71 8.09 -1.83 -11.64
C LEU A 71 7.17 -0.93 -10.80
N VAL A 72 6.21 -1.52 -10.07
CA VAL A 72 5.30 -0.78 -9.17
C VAL A 72 6.07 0.04 -8.14
N ARG A 73 7.10 -0.53 -7.52
CA ARG A 73 7.94 0.22 -6.56
C ARG A 73 8.68 1.39 -7.21
N THR A 74 9.21 1.19 -8.41
CA THR A 74 9.90 2.24 -9.15
C THR A 74 8.95 3.37 -9.53
N ILE A 75 7.77 3.06 -10.07
CA ILE A 75 6.80 4.09 -10.49
C ILE A 75 6.19 4.82 -9.28
N SER A 76 5.91 4.12 -8.18
CA SER A 76 5.38 4.74 -6.96
C SER A 76 6.37 5.64 -6.22
N ALA A 77 7.67 5.54 -6.53
CA ALA A 77 8.71 6.39 -5.98
C ALA A 77 9.00 7.64 -6.83
N LEU A 78 8.40 7.75 -8.02
CA LEU A 78 8.61 8.91 -8.90
C LEU A 78 7.82 10.12 -8.38
N PRO A 79 8.44 11.33 -8.37
CA PRO A 79 7.72 12.56 -8.07
C PRO A 79 6.73 12.95 -9.19
N GLU A 80 5.71 13.74 -8.87
CA GLU A 80 4.66 14.18 -9.82
C GLU A 80 5.22 14.91 -11.06
N GLU A 81 6.36 15.60 -10.93
CA GLU A 81 7.08 16.23 -12.05
C GLU A 81 7.43 15.23 -13.17
N HIS A 82 7.48 13.94 -12.85
CA HIS A 82 7.84 12.87 -13.77
C HIS A 82 6.62 12.13 -14.36
N ASP A 83 5.40 12.62 -14.15
CA ASP A 83 4.17 11.99 -14.68
C ASP A 83 4.16 11.83 -16.21
N HIS A 84 4.85 12.72 -16.92
CA HIS A 84 5.02 12.63 -18.37
C HIS A 84 5.75 11.33 -18.81
N ILE A 85 6.66 10.82 -17.97
CA ILE A 85 7.35 9.55 -18.18
C ILE A 85 6.38 8.39 -18.00
N LEU A 86 5.53 8.45 -16.97
CA LEU A 86 4.51 7.42 -16.70
C LEU A 86 3.50 7.31 -17.85
N LYS A 87 3.05 8.44 -18.40
CA LYS A 87 2.21 8.47 -19.62
C LYS A 87 2.88 7.83 -20.83
N SER A 88 4.18 8.10 -21.01
CA SER A 88 4.94 7.51 -22.12
C SER A 88 5.08 6.00 -21.96
N LEU A 89 5.34 5.53 -20.74
CA LEU A 89 5.40 4.11 -20.40
C LEU A 89 4.05 3.41 -20.63
N GLU A 90 2.95 4.01 -20.21
CA GLU A 90 1.60 3.49 -20.44
C GLU A 90 1.32 3.31 -21.94
N THR A 91 1.64 4.32 -22.75
CA THR A 91 1.46 4.29 -24.21
C THR A 91 2.25 3.15 -24.84
N LEU A 92 3.51 2.97 -24.42
CA LEU A 92 4.37 1.89 -24.93
C LEU A 92 3.84 0.50 -24.56
N LEU A 93 3.36 0.33 -23.33
CA LEU A 93 2.79 -0.94 -22.87
C LEU A 93 1.52 -1.29 -23.64
N GLN A 94 0.63 -0.31 -23.88
CA GLN A 94 -0.57 -0.49 -24.70
C GLN A 94 -0.23 -0.86 -26.15
N ALA A 95 0.78 -0.22 -26.75
CA ALA A 95 1.21 -0.52 -28.10
C ALA A 95 1.77 -1.96 -28.23
N LEU A 96 2.48 -2.46 -27.22
CA LEU A 96 2.99 -3.83 -27.18
C LEU A 96 1.87 -4.87 -27.05
N ASP A 97 0.83 -4.56 -26.28
CA ASP A 97 -0.35 -5.42 -26.11
C ASP A 97 -1.16 -5.53 -27.41
N GLN A 98 -1.37 -4.40 -28.10
CA GLN A 98 -2.04 -4.39 -29.41
C GLN A 98 -1.29 -5.18 -30.48
N LYS A 99 0.05 -5.11 -30.48
CA LYS A 99 0.88 -5.84 -31.45
C LYS A 99 0.92 -7.35 -31.21
N SER A 100 0.54 -7.81 -30.02
CA SER A 100 0.47 -9.24 -29.68
C SER A 100 -0.86 -9.88 -30.12
N ASN A 101 -1.86 -9.07 -30.51
CA ASN A 101 -3.21 -9.49 -30.93
C ASN A 101 -3.46 -9.38 -32.45
N THR A 102 -2.42 -9.16 -33.24
CA THR A 102 -2.41 -9.16 -34.72
C THR A 102 -1.33 -10.11 -35.21
#